data_AF-A0AB39TJH5-F1
#
_entry.id   AF-A0AB39TJH5-F1
#
_cell.length_a   1.000
_cell.length_b   1.000
_cell.length_c   1.000
_cell.angle_alpha   90.00
_cell.angle_beta   90.00
_cell.angle_gamma   90.00
#
_symmetry.space_group_name_H-M   'P 1'
#
loop_
_entity.id
_entity.type
_entity.pdbx_description
1 polymer ?
#
loop_
_entity_poly.entity_id
_entity_poly.type
_entity_poly.pdbx_seq_one_letter_code
_entity_poly.pdbx_strand_id
1 'polypeptide(L)'
;MTSTETTDQDAPRYVRVKIELIAEITDEGALKAAALQQVVEDEYLDDDERAQSVEAIEVDPSGSLAHFIDPVALLGDVPGVELASATWESAQTEFDPDNEEWDEYAVEESAE
;
A
#
# COMPACT_ATOMS: atom_id res chain seq x y z
N MET A 1 -31.45 -11.23 -39.76
CA MET A 1 -31.53 -10.44 -38.51
C MET A 1 -30.44 -10.98 -37.60
N THR A 2 -29.73 -10.04 -36.99
CA THR A 2 -28.34 -10.10 -36.52
C THR A 2 -28.03 -11.26 -35.60
N SER A 3 -26.93 -11.97 -35.90
CA SER A 3 -26.30 -12.94 -35.02
C SER A 3 -26.02 -12.30 -33.66
N THR A 4 -26.49 -12.94 -32.59
CA THR A 4 -26.06 -12.61 -31.23
C THR A 4 -24.61 -13.05 -31.09
N GLU A 5 -23.67 -12.12 -31.32
CA GLU A 5 -22.32 -12.25 -30.79
C GLU A 5 -22.46 -12.28 -29.27
N THR A 6 -22.26 -13.47 -28.68
CA THR A 6 -22.07 -13.62 -27.24
C THR A 6 -20.76 -12.92 -26.91
N THR A 7 -20.89 -11.66 -26.50
CA THR A 7 -19.79 -10.84 -26.02
C THR A 7 -19.09 -11.58 -24.89
N ASP A 8 -17.79 -11.82 -25.07
CA ASP A 8 -16.80 -12.32 -24.11
C ASP A 8 -16.59 -11.31 -22.94
N GLN A 9 -17.68 -10.75 -22.41
CA GLN A 9 -17.70 -9.63 -21.47
C GLN A 9 -17.97 -10.07 -20.01
N ASP A 10 -18.17 -11.36 -19.79
CA ASP A 10 -18.57 -11.96 -18.50
C ASP A 10 -17.40 -12.51 -17.67
N ALA A 11 -16.15 -12.45 -18.15
CA ALA A 11 -15.00 -12.79 -17.31
C ALA A 11 -14.74 -11.68 -16.27
N PRO A 12 -14.46 -12.02 -15.00
CA PRO A 12 -14.08 -11.03 -13.98
C PRO A 12 -12.80 -10.32 -14.44
N ARG A 13 -12.94 -9.04 -14.80
CA ARG A 13 -11.85 -8.18 -15.31
C ARG A 13 -11.02 -7.52 -14.20
N TYR A 14 -11.50 -7.57 -12.96
CA TYR A 14 -10.87 -6.95 -11.80
C TYR A 14 -10.21 -8.01 -10.93
N VAL A 15 -8.96 -7.77 -10.56
CA VAL A 15 -8.20 -8.61 -9.64
C VAL A 15 -8.00 -7.83 -8.35
N ARG A 16 -8.42 -8.38 -7.21
CA ARG A 16 -8.12 -7.82 -5.89
C ARG A 16 -6.80 -8.39 -5.40
N VAL A 17 -5.81 -7.52 -5.24
CA VAL A 17 -4.52 -7.87 -4.62
C VAL A 17 -4.61 -7.53 -3.13
N LYS A 18 -4.16 -8.45 -2.26
CA LYS A 18 -3.95 -8.21 -0.82
C LYS A 18 -2.46 -8.35 -0.55
N ILE A 19 -1.91 -7.43 0.22
CA ILE A 19 -0.49 -7.40 0.56
C ILE A 19 -0.39 -7.07 2.04
N GLU A 20 0.45 -7.81 2.74
CA GLU A 20 0.86 -7.52 4.11
C GLU A 20 2.38 -7.34 4.10
N LEU A 21 2.85 -6.27 4.75
CA LEU A 21 4.27 -5.92 4.81
C LEU A 21 4.64 -5.66 6.26
N ILE A 22 5.64 -6.39 6.76
CA ILE A 22 6.24 -6.14 8.07
C ILE A 22 7.68 -5.69 7.84
N ALA A 23 8.00 -4.49 8.30
CA ALA A 23 9.31 -3.89 8.16
C ALA A 23 9.91 -3.58 9.54
N GLU A 24 11.14 -4.00 9.76
CA GLU A 24 11.92 -3.60 10.92
C GLU A 24 12.50 -2.20 10.69
N ILE A 25 12.25 -1.29 11.64
CA ILE A 25 12.85 0.05 11.63
C ILE A 25 14.21 -0.03 12.29
N THR A 26 15.26 0.04 11.47
CA THR A 26 16.66 -0.09 11.92
C THR A 26 17.27 1.23 12.39
N ASP A 27 16.73 2.37 11.94
CA ASP A 27 17.11 3.72 12.36
C ASP A 27 15.91 4.66 12.29
N GLU A 28 15.22 4.82 13.41
CA GLU A 28 14.04 5.69 13.54
C GLU A 28 14.39 7.17 13.32
N GLY A 29 15.56 7.61 13.78
CA GLY A 29 15.97 9.01 13.68
C GLY A 29 16.23 9.43 12.23
N ALA A 30 16.92 8.57 11.47
CA ALA A 30 17.14 8.77 10.05
C ALA A 30 15.83 8.75 9.25
N LEU A 31 14.93 7.80 9.55
CA LEU A 31 13.63 7.69 8.89
C LEU A 31 12.78 8.94 9.10
N LYS A 32 12.66 9.40 10.36
CA LYS A 32 11.92 10.61 10.71
C LYS A 32 12.49 11.87 10.04
N ALA A 33 13.82 12.02 10.08
CA ALA A 33 14.47 13.18 9.46
C ALA A 33 14.23 13.22 7.95
N ALA A 34 14.30 12.06 7.27
CA ALA A 34 14.04 11.96 5.84
C ALA A 34 12.57 12.26 5.51
N ALA A 35 11.61 11.75 6.28
CA ALA A 35 10.19 12.01 6.07
C ALA A 35 9.86 13.50 6.21
N LEU A 36 10.38 14.16 7.26
CA LEU A 36 10.21 15.60 7.43
C LEU A 36 10.82 16.39 6.27
N GLN A 37 11.97 15.96 5.76
CA GLN A 37 12.59 16.59 4.61
C GLN A 37 11.71 16.47 3.36
N GLN A 38 11.16 15.28 3.10
CA GLN A 38 10.27 15.04 1.97
C GLN A 38 9.02 15.91 2.04
N VAL A 39 8.41 16.03 3.23
CA VAL A 39 7.27 16.94 3.43
C VAL A 39 7.66 18.38 3.11
N VAL A 40 8.83 18.86 3.56
CA VAL A 40 9.32 20.22 3.28
C VAL A 40 9.58 20.45 1.79
N GLU A 41 10.09 19.45 1.08
CA GLU A 41 10.41 19.51 -0.35
C GLU A 41 9.18 19.36 -1.26
N ASP A 42 8.06 18.88 -0.74
CA ASP A 42 6.83 18.72 -1.50
C ASP A 42 6.11 20.08 -1.68
N GLU A 43 6.18 20.61 -2.90
CA GLU A 43 5.54 21.87 -3.30
C GLU A 43 4.03 21.72 -3.58
N TYR A 44 3.52 20.48 -3.64
CA TYR A 44 2.11 20.21 -3.93
C TYR A 44 1.26 20.10 -2.67
N LEU A 45 1.87 19.92 -1.50
CA LEU A 45 1.19 19.96 -0.20
C LEU A 45 0.79 21.38 0.18
N ASP A 46 -0.51 21.58 0.43
CA ASP A 46 -0.99 22.80 1.10
C ASP A 46 -0.62 22.84 2.59
N ASP A 47 -0.85 23.98 3.24
CA ASP A 47 -0.44 24.21 4.62
C ASP A 47 -1.13 23.24 5.61
N ASP A 48 -2.40 22.89 5.38
CA ASP A 48 -3.15 21.99 6.25
C ASP A 48 -2.68 20.54 6.05
N GLU A 49 -2.50 20.11 4.80
CA GLU A 49 -1.98 18.78 4.45
C GLU A 49 -0.55 18.58 4.99
N ARG A 50 0.27 19.63 4.90
CA ARG A 50 1.63 19.65 5.46
C ARG A 50 1.62 19.52 6.97
N ALA A 51 0.75 20.25 7.66
CA ALA A 51 0.64 20.16 9.12
C ALA A 51 0.21 18.76 9.57
N GLN A 52 -0.77 18.15 8.88
CA GLN A 52 -1.22 16.78 9.15
C GLN A 52 -0.10 15.76 8.92
N SER A 53 0.67 15.93 7.84
CA SER A 53 1.83 15.07 7.53
C SER A 53 2.90 15.14 8.63
N VAL A 54 3.23 16.35 9.09
CA VAL A 54 4.18 16.54 10.19
C VAL A 54 3.66 15.92 11.48
N GLU A 55 2.38 16.10 11.81
CA GLU A 55 1.76 15.48 12.98
C GLU A 55 1.88 13.96 12.93
N ALA A 56 1.55 13.33 11.80
CA ALA A 56 1.66 11.88 11.62
C ALA A 56 3.11 11.37 11.81
N ILE A 57 4.10 12.08 11.24
CA ILE A 57 5.53 11.78 11.41
C ILE A 57 5.97 11.90 12.89
N GLU A 58 5.38 12.85 13.62
CA GLU A 58 5.73 13.08 15.02
C GLU A 58 5.07 12.10 15.99
N VAL A 59 3.89 11.59 15.67
CA VAL A 59 3.17 10.61 16.48
C VAL A 59 3.97 9.34 16.63
N ASP A 60 4.38 8.73 15.50
CA ASP A 60 5.12 7.48 15.54
C ASP A 60 5.85 7.11 14.24
N PRO A 61 6.79 6.13 14.27
CA PRO A 61 7.62 5.80 13.11
C PRO A 61 6.85 5.25 11.91
N SER A 62 5.65 4.69 12.10
CA SER A 62 4.81 4.23 10.98
C SER A 62 4.35 5.39 10.11
N GLY A 63 4.03 6.54 10.71
CA GLY A 63 3.74 7.77 9.96
C GLY A 63 4.93 8.27 9.15
N SER A 64 6.16 8.10 9.66
CA SER A 64 7.37 8.41 8.89
C SER A 64 7.58 7.47 7.71
N LEU A 65 7.38 6.16 7.91
CA LEU A 65 7.48 5.17 6.84
C LEU A 65 6.45 5.42 5.74
N ALA A 66 5.25 5.86 6.11
CA ALA A 66 4.15 6.04 5.19
C ALA A 66 4.48 7.02 4.03
N HIS A 67 5.32 8.03 4.29
CA HIS A 67 5.75 9.01 3.27
C HIS A 67 6.58 8.42 2.13
N PHE A 68 7.15 7.22 2.32
CA PHE A 68 7.98 6.54 1.32
C PHE A 68 7.24 5.47 0.53
N ILE A 69 5.95 5.23 0.83
CA ILE A 69 5.17 4.19 0.19
C ILE A 69 4.12 4.83 -0.73
N ASP A 70 4.24 4.58 -2.02
CA ASP A 70 3.22 4.90 -3.01
C ASP A 70 2.51 3.60 -3.46
N PRO A 71 1.28 3.33 -2.98
CA PRO A 71 0.53 2.14 -3.38
C PRO A 71 0.05 2.20 -4.84
N VAL A 72 -0.01 3.39 -5.44
CA VAL A 72 -0.44 3.61 -6.83
C VAL A 72 0.68 3.20 -7.78
N ALA A 73 1.91 3.57 -7.44
CA ALA A 73 3.10 3.17 -8.21
C ALA A 73 3.28 1.64 -8.27
N LEU A 74 2.79 0.89 -7.29
CA LEU A 74 2.95 -0.57 -7.22
C LEU A 74 2.48 -1.31 -8.49
N LEU A 75 1.36 -0.89 -9.08
CA LEU A 75 0.82 -1.48 -10.32
C LEU A 75 1.06 -0.61 -11.57
N GLY A 76 1.71 0.55 -11.43
CA GLY A 76 1.85 1.54 -12.50
C GLY A 76 2.63 1.04 -13.72
N ASP A 77 3.57 0.12 -13.52
CA ASP A 77 4.40 -0.43 -14.60
C ASP A 77 3.91 -1.78 -15.15
N VAL A 78 2.78 -2.30 -14.65
CA VAL A 78 2.28 -3.63 -15.06
C VAL A 78 1.55 -3.53 -16.41
N PRO A 79 2.02 -4.20 -17.47
CA PRO A 79 1.41 -4.08 -18.80
C PRO A 79 -0.05 -4.54 -18.81
N GLY A 80 -0.95 -3.67 -19.29
CA GLY A 80 -2.38 -3.96 -19.42
C GLY A 80 -3.17 -3.86 -18.10
N VAL A 81 -2.59 -3.26 -17.06
CA VAL A 81 -3.25 -3.04 -15.77
C VAL A 81 -3.41 -1.54 -15.54
N GLU A 82 -4.63 -1.12 -15.21
CA GLU A 82 -4.92 0.22 -14.70
C GLU A 82 -5.48 0.08 -13.28
N LEU A 83 -4.92 0.83 -12.33
CA LEU A 83 -5.37 0.79 -10.94
C LEU A 83 -6.75 1.45 -10.81
N ALA A 84 -7.75 0.68 -10.38
CA ALA A 84 -9.09 1.20 -10.14
C ALA A 84 -9.25 1.84 -8.74
N SER A 85 -8.56 1.30 -7.73
CA SER A 85 -8.60 1.76 -6.34
C SER A 85 -7.43 1.18 -5.57
N ALA A 86 -6.81 2.00 -4.71
CA ALA A 86 -5.89 1.55 -3.68
C ALA A 86 -6.29 2.18 -2.34
N THR A 87 -6.28 1.35 -1.30
CA THR A 87 -6.43 1.79 0.09
C THR A 87 -5.47 0.96 0.90
N TRP A 88 -4.72 1.61 1.77
CA TRP A 88 -3.71 1.01 2.62
C TRP A 88 -3.57 1.86 3.88
N GLU A 89 -2.97 1.28 4.89
CA GLU A 89 -2.65 1.93 6.16
C GLU A 89 -1.33 1.36 6.66
N SER A 90 -0.58 2.15 7.42
CA SER A 90 0.59 1.71 8.15
C SER A 90 0.35 1.88 9.64
N ALA A 91 0.73 0.87 10.42
CA ALA A 91 0.71 0.93 11.87
C ALA A 91 1.90 0.16 12.43
N GLN A 92 2.31 0.51 13.66
CA GLN A 92 3.24 -0.34 14.40
C GLN A 92 2.57 -1.66 14.76
N THR A 93 3.37 -2.72 14.71
CA THR A 93 2.96 -4.06 15.12
C THR A 93 4.13 -4.77 15.78
N GLU A 94 3.82 -5.70 16.66
CA GLU A 94 4.78 -6.70 17.12
C GLU A 94 5.00 -7.71 15.99
N PHE A 95 6.25 -8.14 15.80
CA PHE A 95 6.61 -9.18 14.84
C PHE A 95 7.44 -10.25 15.53
N ASP A 96 6.99 -11.50 15.41
CA ASP A 96 7.72 -12.67 15.85
C ASP A 96 7.93 -13.57 14.62
N PRO A 97 9.18 -13.72 14.13
CA PRO A 97 9.47 -14.52 12.94
C PRO A 97 9.20 -16.02 13.13
N ASP A 98 9.08 -16.50 14.37
CA ASP A 98 8.75 -17.88 14.68
C ASP A 98 7.23 -18.09 14.86
N ASN A 99 6.43 -17.03 14.73
CA ASN A 99 4.97 -17.09 14.86
C ASN A 99 4.29 -17.37 13.52
N GLU A 100 3.71 -18.57 13.40
CA GLU A 100 2.99 -19.08 12.23
C GLU A 100 1.68 -18.32 11.91
N GLU A 101 1.20 -17.42 12.79
CA GLU A 101 -0.04 -16.65 12.58
C GLU A 101 0.06 -15.68 11.39
N TRP A 102 1.27 -15.27 11.01
CA TRP A 102 1.53 -14.39 9.86
C TRP A 102 1.70 -15.14 8.52
N ASP A 103 1.73 -16.47 8.53
CA ASP A 103 1.85 -17.33 7.33
C ASP A 103 0.49 -17.67 6.67
N GLU A 104 -0.61 -17.02 7.08
CA GLU A 104 -1.97 -17.27 6.57
C GLU A 104 -2.21 -16.68 5.15
N TYR A 105 -1.41 -17.11 4.18
CA TYR A 105 -1.88 -17.33 2.82
C TYR A 105 -1.86 -18.83 2.52
N ALA A 106 -2.52 -19.61 3.38
CA ALA A 106 -3.02 -20.91 2.97
C ALA A 106 -3.98 -20.64 1.79
N VAL A 107 -3.48 -20.82 0.57
CA VAL A 107 -4.32 -20.95 -0.61
C VAL A 107 -5.31 -22.05 -0.25
N GLU A 108 -6.57 -21.69 -0.01
CA GLU A 108 -7.64 -22.67 0.08
C GLU A 108 -7.57 -23.43 -1.24
N GLU A 109 -6.99 -24.63 -1.21
CA GLU A 109 -7.05 -25.58 -2.31
C GLU A 109 -8.55 -25.82 -2.51
N SER A 110 -9.13 -25.16 -3.51
CA SER A 110 -10.52 -25.31 -3.88
C SER A 110 -10.79 -26.80 -4.07
N ALA A 111 -11.36 -27.43 -3.06
CA ALA A 111 -11.74 -28.84 -3.13
C ALA A 111 -12.74 -29.00 -4.30
N GLU A 112 -12.44 -29.97 -5.16
CA GLU A 112 -13.14 -30.39 -6.38
C GLU A 112 -14.68 -30.30 -6.38
#